data_AF-A0A5K1CZP9-F1
#
_entry.id   AF-A0A5K1CZP9-F1
#
_cell.length_a   1.000
_cell.length_b   1.000
_cell.length_c   1.000
_cell.angle_alpha   90.00
_cell.angle_beta   90.00
_cell.angle_gamma   90.00
#
_symmetry.space_group_name_H-M   'P 1'
#
loop_
_entity.id
_entity.type
_entity.pdbx_description
1 polymer ?
#
loop_
_entity_poly.entity_id
_entity_poly.type
_entity_poly.pdbx_seq_one_letter_code
_entity_poly.pdbx_strand_id
1 'polypeptide(L)' 'DVTATKGNEFEDYFLKRELLMGIYEKGFERPSPIQEESIPIALTGSDILARAKNGTGKTAAFCIPALEKIDPNKNAIQ' A
#
# COMPACT_ATOMS: atom_id res chain seq x y z
N ASP A 1 10.64 -9.13 -13.37
CA ASP A 1 9.74 -10.28 -13.17
C ASP A 1 8.57 -9.80 -12.31
N VAL A 2 7.33 -10.17 -12.61
CA VAL A 2 6.15 -9.67 -11.86
C VAL A 2 5.90 -10.43 -10.56
N THR A 3 6.72 -11.42 -10.25
CA THR A 3 6.63 -12.26 -9.05
C THR A 3 7.80 -12.07 -8.08
N ALA A 4 8.85 -11.36 -8.47
CA ALA A 4 10.04 -11.17 -7.63
C ALA A 4 9.81 -10.03 -6.63
N THR A 5 10.09 -10.28 -5.35
CA THR A 5 10.08 -9.27 -4.29
C THR A 5 11.50 -8.75 -4.00
N LYS A 6 11.59 -7.50 -3.55
CA LYS A 6 12.78 -6.85 -3.01
C LYS A 6 13.04 -7.23 -1.55
N GLY A 7 12.02 -7.77 -0.87
CA GLY A 7 12.12 -8.22 0.51
C GLY A 7 11.80 -7.13 1.53
N ASN A 8 11.04 -6.11 1.12
CA ASN A 8 10.62 -5.03 2.01
C ASN A 8 9.57 -5.53 2.99
N GLU A 9 9.43 -4.81 4.10
CA GLU A 9 8.35 -4.97 5.09
C GLU A 9 7.43 -3.74 5.07
N PHE A 10 6.21 -3.85 5.61
CA PHE A 10 5.26 -2.71 5.58
C PHE A 10 5.73 -1.54 6.46
N GLU A 11 6.55 -1.84 7.47
CA GLU A 11 7.24 -0.92 8.36
C GLU A 11 8.16 0.03 7.61
N ASP A 12 8.76 -0.42 6.50
CA ASP A 12 9.68 0.37 5.68
C ASP A 12 8.98 1.57 5.01
N TYR A 13 7.66 1.60 4.99
CA TYR A 13 6.85 2.64 4.33
C TYR A 13 6.41 3.76 5.27
N PHE A 14 6.79 3.71 6.56
CA PHE A 14 6.51 4.76 7.55
C PHE A 14 5.01 5.13 7.64
N LEU A 15 4.13 4.13 7.52
CA LEU A 15 2.68 4.31 7.61
C LEU A 15 2.24 4.69 9.04
N LYS A 16 1.06 5.30 9.18
CA LYS A 16 0.39 5.48 10.47
C LYS A 16 0.28 4.14 11.19
N ARG A 17 0.58 4.13 12.48
CA ARG A 17 0.55 2.93 13.33
C ARG A 17 -0.77 2.16 13.23
N GLU A 18 -1.90 2.85 13.24
CA GLU A 18 -3.24 2.24 13.17
C GLU A 18 -3.46 1.52 11.84
N LEU A 19 -2.99 2.11 10.73
CA LEU A 19 -3.04 1.48 9.42
C LEU A 19 -2.15 0.24 9.36
N LEU A 20 -0.91 0.34 9.87
CA LEU A 20 0.01 -0.79 9.92
C LEU A 20 -0.57 -1.97 10.73
N MET A 21 -1.18 -1.68 11.88
CA MET A 21 -1.89 -2.70 12.67
C MET A 21 -3.03 -3.35 11.87
N GLY A 22 -3.86 -2.55 11.20
CA GLY A 22 -4.95 -3.06 10.37
C GLY A 22 -4.48 -3.93 9.20
N ILE A 23 -3.32 -3.62 8.61
CA ILE A 23 -2.68 -4.44 7.56
C ILE A 23 -2.38 -5.84 8.12
N TYR A 24 -1.71 -5.92 9.28
CA TYR A 24 -1.37 -7.20 9.89
C TYR A 24 -2.59 -7.97 10.40
N GLU A 25 -3.57 -7.30 11.00
CA GLU A 25 -4.82 -7.93 11.45
C GLU A 25 -5.63 -8.55 10.30
N LYS A 26 -5.49 -8.01 9.09
CA LYS A 26 -6.08 -8.58 7.87
C LYS A 26 -5.26 -9.72 7.26
N GLY A 27 -4.14 -10.09 7.86
CA GLY A 27 -3.30 -11.21 7.44
C GLY A 27 -2.30 -10.87 6.33
N PHE A 28 -2.01 -9.59 6.09
CA PHE A 28 -0.93 -9.20 5.19
C PHE A 28 0.40 -9.29 5.93
N GLU A 29 1.22 -10.28 5.60
CA GLU A 29 2.52 -10.48 6.25
C GLU A 29 3.65 -9.69 5.58
N ARG A 30 3.66 -9.65 4.24
CA ARG A 30 4.66 -8.95 3.44
C ARG A 30 4.03 -8.29 2.20
N PRO A 31 4.56 -7.15 1.73
CA PRO A 31 4.11 -6.54 0.50
C PRO A 31 4.40 -7.46 -0.70
N SER A 32 3.45 -7.53 -1.63
CA SER A 32 3.66 -8.21 -2.90
C SER A 32 4.56 -7.38 -3.83
N PRO A 33 5.12 -7.95 -4.91
CA PRO A 33 6.00 -7.22 -5.83
C PRO A 33 5.39 -5.90 -6.34
N ILE A 34 4.10 -5.90 -6.69
CA ILE A 34 3.45 -4.68 -7.18
C ILE A 34 3.28 -3.64 -6.06
N GLN A 35 3.07 -4.08 -4.82
CA GLN A 35 2.96 -3.21 -3.65
C GLN A 35 4.31 -2.59 -3.28
N GLU A 36 5.40 -3.37 -3.32
CA GLU A 36 6.76 -2.87 -3.09
C GLU A 36 7.16 -1.78 -4.08
N GLU A 37 6.77 -1.93 -5.34
CA GLU A 37 7.05 -0.91 -6.36
C GLU A 37 6.12 0.31 -6.24
N SER A 38 4.82 0.11 -5.99
CA SER A 38 3.85 1.19 -6.12
C SER A 38 3.56 1.95 -4.84
N ILE A 39 3.57 1.31 -3.67
CA ILE A 39 3.19 1.97 -2.40
C ILE A 39 4.12 3.16 -2.09
N PRO A 40 5.46 3.02 -2.11
CA PRO A 40 6.35 4.13 -1.81
C PRO A 40 6.14 5.33 -2.75
N ILE A 41 5.94 5.06 -4.04
CA ILE A 41 5.70 6.10 -5.05
C ILE A 41 4.33 6.76 -4.84
N ALA A 42 3.30 5.99 -4.48
CA ALA A 42 1.93 6.50 -4.30
C ALA A 42 1.85 7.40 -3.05
N LEU A 43 2.62 7.06 -2.02
CA LEU A 43 2.75 7.88 -0.81
C LEU A 43 3.32 9.26 -1.12
N THR A 44 4.19 9.41 -2.13
CA THR A 44 4.69 10.73 -2.55
C THR A 44 3.63 11.61 -3.24
N GLY A 45 2.49 11.04 -3.64
CA GLY A 45 1.46 11.73 -4.40
C GLY A 45 1.70 11.79 -5.91
N SER A 46 2.62 10.97 -6.42
CA SER A 46 2.82 10.85 -7.87
C SER A 46 1.72 9.97 -8.49
N ASP A 47 1.36 10.29 -9.74
CA ASP A 47 0.53 9.41 -10.56
C ASP A 47 1.32 8.16 -10.99
N ILE A 48 0.67 7.00 -10.96
CA ILE A 48 1.32 5.71 -11.24
C ILE A 48 0.50 4.91 -12.26
N LEU A 49 1.18 4.43 -13.30
CA LEU A 49 0.66 3.36 -14.15
C LEU A 49 1.30 2.03 -13.77
N ALA A 50 0.56 1.19 -13.06
CA ALA A 50 1.01 -0.11 -12.58
C ALA A 50 0.31 -1.26 -13.35
N ARG A 51 1.09 -2.25 -13.84
CA ARG A 51 0.55 -3.44 -14.52
C ARG A 51 0.96 -4.71 -13.80
N ALA A 52 -0.04 -5.46 -13.30
CA ALA A 52 0.16 -6.76 -12.69
C ALA A 52 -1.01 -7.72 -12.98
N LYS A 53 -0.79 -9.03 -12.82
CA LYS A 53 -1.83 -10.06 -13.01
C LYS A 53 -2.90 -10.00 -11.92
N ASN A 54 -4.02 -10.70 -12.09
CA ASN A 54 -5.04 -10.80 -11.03
C ASN A 54 -4.48 -11.60 -9.83
N GLY A 55 -4.97 -11.31 -8.63
CA GLY A 55 -4.49 -11.95 -7.40
C GLY A 55 -3.14 -11.43 -6.87
N THR A 56 -2.53 -10.42 -7.51
CA THR A 56 -1.21 -9.87 -7.11
C THR A 56 -1.28 -8.77 -6.05
N GLY A 57 -2.47 -8.45 -5.52
CA GLY A 57 -2.62 -7.45 -4.46
C GLY A 57 -2.72 -5.99 -4.93
N LYS A 58 -3.02 -5.74 -6.22
CA LYS A 58 -3.23 -4.38 -6.79
C LYS A 58 -4.22 -3.53 -5.99
N THR A 59 -5.27 -4.15 -5.43
CA THR A 59 -6.27 -3.44 -4.62
C THR A 59 -5.64 -2.83 -3.37
N ALA A 60 -4.94 -3.62 -2.56
CA ALA A 60 -4.21 -3.09 -1.41
C ALA A 60 -3.11 -2.09 -1.81
N ALA A 61 -2.49 -2.28 -2.98
CA ALA A 61 -1.47 -1.38 -3.52
C ALA A 61 -1.97 0.05 -3.75
N PHE A 62 -3.28 0.25 -4.01
CA PHE A 62 -3.90 1.58 -4.05
C PHE A 62 -4.60 1.96 -2.73
N CYS A 63 -5.22 1.01 -2.04
CA CYS A 63 -5.97 1.30 -0.81
C CYS A 63 -5.07 1.77 0.33
N ILE A 64 -3.90 1.14 0.51
CA ILE A 64 -2.96 1.49 1.59
C ILE A 64 -2.54 2.97 1.51
N PRO A 65 -1.99 3.47 0.38
CA PRO A 65 -1.61 4.87 0.29
C PRO A 65 -2.81 5.82 0.33
N ALA A 66 -4.00 5.39 -0.11
CA ALA A 66 -5.22 6.20 0.03
C ALA A 66 -5.65 6.34 1.50
N LEU A 67 -5.71 5.24 2.25
CA LEU A 67 -6.03 5.22 3.68
C LEU A 67 -5.01 5.99 4.51
N GLU A 68 -3.73 5.91 4.14
CA GLU A 68 -2.67 6.68 4.80
C GLU A 68 -2.93 8.20 4.70
N LYS A 69 -3.42 8.67 3.55
CA LYS A 69 -3.68 10.10 3.30
C LYS A 69 -5.01 10.61 3.84
N ILE A 70 -5.97 9.71 4.13
CA ILE A 70 -7.27 10.10 4.68
C ILE A 70 -7.11 10.72 6.06
N ASP A 71 -7.81 11.83 6.28
CA ASP A 71 -8.03 12.41 7.60
C ASP A 71 -9.42 11.98 8.12
N PRO A 72 -9.50 11.10 9.13
CA PRO A 72 -10.77 10.61 9.67
C PRO A 72 -11.56 11.68 10.43
N ASN A 73 -10.94 12.79 10.82
CA ASN A 73 -11.62 13.89 11.52
C ASN A 73 -12.26 14.89 10.57
N LYS A 74 -11.94 14.80 9.27
CA LYS A 74 -12.46 15.70 8.25
C LYS A 74 -13.78 15.18 7.70
N ASN A 75 -14.88 15.86 8.06
CA ASN A 75 -16.22 15.56 7.56
C ASN A 75 -16.44 16.16 6.15
N ALA A 76 -15.70 15.65 5.16
CA ALA A 76 -15.84 15.99 3.75
C ALA A 76 -15.39 14.82 2.88
N ILE A 77 -15.80 14.79 1.61
CA ILE A 77 -15.30 13.83 0.62
C ILE A 77 -13.80 14.07 0.42
N GLN A 78 -13.04 12.98 0.43
CA GLN A 78 -11.58 12.94 0.28
C GLN A 78 -11.20 11.94 -0.80
#